data_AF-A0A495KS89-F1
#
_entry.id   AF-A0A495KS89-F1
#
_cell.length_a   1.000
_cell.length_b   1.000
_cell.length_c   1.000
_cell.angle_alpha   90.00
_cell.angle_beta   90.00
_cell.angle_gamma   90.00
#
_symmetry.space_group_name_H-M   'P 1'
#
loop_
_entity.id
_entity.type
_entity.pdbx_description
1 polymer ?
#
loop_
_entity_poly.entity_id
_entity_poly.type
_entity_poly.pdbx_seq_one_letter_code
_entity_poly.pdbx_strand_id
1 'polypeptide(L)' 'MKLTKELKARIDNYFGNITSAELYEISVNKYGFAENTNLEIDNQSFATLNVEKYISVDNGFDVSKETSMPFAA' A
#
# COMPACT_ATOMS: atom_id res chain seq x y z
N MET A 1 -3.66 25.63 -2.14
CA MET A 1 -5.03 26.16 -1.99
C MET A 1 -5.60 25.73 -0.66
N LYS A 2 -6.22 26.64 0.12
CA LYS A 2 -6.93 26.26 1.35
C LYS A 2 -8.39 25.95 1.01
N LEU A 3 -8.87 24.78 1.38
CA LEU A 3 -10.29 24.43 1.27
C LEU A 3 -11.09 25.21 2.32
N THR A 4 -12.30 25.64 1.97
CA THR A 4 -13.23 26.18 2.97
C THR A 4 -13.69 25.05 3.88
N LYS A 5 -14.01 25.37 5.15
CA LYS A 5 -14.51 24.36 6.12
C LYS A 5 -15.74 23.62 5.59
N GLU A 6 -16.62 24.34 4.91
CA GLU A 6 -17.83 23.79 4.30
C GLU A 6 -17.52 22.81 3.17
N LEU A 7 -16.60 23.17 2.26
CA LEU A 7 -16.23 22.30 1.15
C LEU A 7 -15.56 21.01 1.67
N LYS A 8 -14.71 21.12 2.69
CA LYS A 8 -14.13 19.94 3.36
C LYS A 8 -15.21 19.04 3.94
N ALA A 9 -16.17 19.60 4.69
CA ALA A 9 -17.24 18.82 5.31
C ALA A 9 -18.10 18.07 4.28
N ARG A 10 -18.38 18.69 3.13
CA ARG A 10 -19.11 18.04 2.03
C ARG A 10 -18.33 16.86 1.43
N ILE A 11 -17.03 17.03 1.25
CA ILE A 11 -16.13 15.97 0.75
C ILE A 11 -16.10 14.80 1.74
N ASP A 12 -15.85 15.07 3.02
CA ASP A 12 -15.79 14.04 4.06
C ASP A 12 -17.12 13.27 4.16
N ASN A 13 -18.25 13.97 4.10
CA ASN A 13 -19.58 13.35 4.13
C ASN A 13 -19.84 12.48 2.90
N TYR A 14 -19.42 12.92 1.72
CA TYR A 14 -19.57 12.14 0.49
C TYR A 14 -18.77 10.83 0.55
N PHE A 15 -17.49 10.90 0.93
CA PHE A 15 -16.64 9.70 1.01
C PHE A 15 -16.95 8.82 2.23
N GLY A 16 -17.62 9.34 3.26
CA GLY A 16 -18.09 8.55 4.40
C GLY A 16 -19.32 7.69 4.13
N ASN A 17 -20.09 7.99 3.08
CA ASN A 17 -21.35 7.28 2.76
C ASN A 17 -21.30 6.47 1.46
N ILE A 18 -20.24 6.59 0.66
CA ILE A 18 -20.10 5.86 -0.59
C ILE A 18 -19.51 4.46 -0.35
N THR A 19 -20.04 3.45 -1.06
CA THR A 19 -19.46 2.10 -1.06
C THR A 19 -18.25 2.01 -1.98
N SER A 20 -17.40 1.00 -1.76
CA SER A 20 -16.24 0.75 -2.63
C SER A 20 -16.63 0.48 -4.08
N ALA A 21 -17.79 -0.15 -4.32
CA ALA A 21 -18.30 -0.45 -5.65
C ALA A 21 -18.72 0.83 -6.41
N GLU A 22 -19.46 1.72 -5.74
CA GLU A 22 -19.85 3.01 -6.30
C GLU A 22 -18.63 3.89 -6.56
N LEU A 23 -17.65 3.88 -5.64
CA LEU A 23 -16.41 4.63 -5.82
C LEU A 23 -15.61 4.12 -7.03
N TYR A 24 -15.54 2.80 -7.23
CA TYR A 24 -14.91 2.20 -8.41
C TYR A 24 -15.61 2.66 -9.69
N GLU A 25 -16.94 2.53 -9.75
CA GLU A 25 -17.73 2.93 -10.92
C GLU A 25 -17.51 4.41 -11.28
N ILE A 26 -17.53 5.30 -10.28
CA ILE A 26 -17.32 6.73 -10.49
C ILE A 26 -15.89 7.01 -10.97
N SER A 27 -14.90 6.34 -10.39
CA SER A 27 -13.50 6.52 -10.76
C SER A 27 -13.28 6.16 -12.23
N VAL A 28 -13.84 5.04 -12.69
CA VAL A 28 -13.73 4.60 -14.09
C VAL A 28 -14.56 5.49 -15.01
N ASN A 29 -15.86 5.64 -14.73
CA ASN A 29 -16.80 6.26 -15.68
C ASN A 29 -16.68 7.78 -15.74
N LYS A 30 -16.45 8.45 -14.61
CA LYS A 30 -16.44 9.91 -14.54
C LYS A 30 -15.05 10.49 -14.68
N TYR A 31 -14.05 9.82 -14.09
CA TYR A 31 -12.69 10.33 -14.03
C TYR A 31 -11.72 9.58 -14.95
N GLY A 32 -12.19 8.55 -15.67
CA GLY A 32 -11.39 7.86 -16.67
C GLY A 32 -10.22 7.09 -16.08
N PHE A 33 -10.31 6.66 -14.81
CA PHE A 33 -9.31 5.78 -14.24
C PHE A 33 -9.34 4.46 -15.02
N ALA A 34 -8.31 4.23 -15.82
CA ALA A 34 -8.12 2.97 -16.52
C ALA A 34 -7.60 1.94 -15.51
N GLU A 35 -8.30 0.83 -15.39
CA GLU A 35 -7.78 -0.33 -14.69
C GLU A 35 -6.64 -0.91 -15.53
N ASN A 36 -5.40 -0.79 -15.07
CA ASN A 36 -4.29 -1.50 -15.69
C ASN A 36 -4.38 -2.97 -15.24
N THR A 37 -5.25 -3.73 -15.92
CA THR A 37 -5.38 -5.19 -15.71
C THR A 37 -4.18 -5.97 -16.24
N ASN A 38 -3.19 -5.28 -16.82
CA ASN A 38 -1.96 -5.86 -17.36
C ASN A 38 -0.91 -6.07 -16.26
N LEU A 39 -1.34 -6.50 -15.08
CA LEU A 39 -0.45 -7.14 -14.11
C LEU A 39 -0.20 -8.55 -14.64
N GLU A 40 0.97 -8.78 -15.22
CA GLU A 40 1.47 -10.13 -15.52
C GLU A 40 1.64 -10.89 -14.19
N ILE A 41 0.54 -11.43 -13.66
CA ILE A 41 0.53 -12.35 -12.51
C ILE A 41 0.89 -13.78 -12.97
N ASP A 42 0.90 -14.02 -14.28
CA ASP A 42 1.38 -15.25 -14.89
C ASP A 42 2.91 -15.33 -14.71
N ASN A 43 3.35 -16.05 -13.67
CA ASN A 43 4.74 -16.46 -13.33
C ASN A 43 5.34 -15.89 -12.04
N GLN A 44 4.55 -15.34 -11.12
CA GLN A 44 5.07 -15.07 -9.77
C GLN A 44 5.11 -16.37 -8.96
N SER A 45 6.30 -16.98 -8.87
CA SER A 45 6.57 -18.08 -7.95
C SER A 45 6.80 -17.51 -6.55
N PHE A 46 5.92 -17.85 -5.60
CA PHE A 46 6.10 -17.52 -4.20
C PHE A 46 6.74 -18.72 -3.49
N ALA A 47 7.99 -18.58 -3.07
CA ALA A 47 8.65 -19.58 -2.24
C ALA A 47 8.26 -19.38 -0.78
N THR A 48 7.69 -20.40 -0.15
CA THR A 48 7.51 -20.45 1.30
C THR A 48 8.85 -20.70 1.96
N LEU A 49 9.37 -19.70 2.66
CA LEU A 49 10.53 -19.89 3.54
C LEU A 49 10.09 -20.68 4.77
N ASN A 50 10.55 -21.93 4.88
CA ASN A 50 10.35 -22.73 6.09
C ASN A 50 11.30 -22.20 7.19
N VAL A 51 10.78 -21.40 8.10
CA VAL A 51 11.54 -20.92 9.25
C VAL A 51 11.39 -21.94 10.38
N GLU A 52 12.35 -22.86 10.47
CA GLU A 52 12.35 -23.93 11.49
C GLU A 52 12.47 -23.39 12.93
N LYS A 53 13.04 -22.19 13.10
CA LYS A 53 13.19 -21.56 14.41
C LYS A 53 13.41 -20.05 14.28
N TYR A 54 12.57 -19.26 14.96
CA TYR A 54 12.88 -17.86 15.21
C TYR A 54 13.91 -17.78 16.34
N ILE A 55 15.11 -17.30 16.03
CA ILE A 55 16.08 -16.96 17.07
C ILE A 55 15.63 -15.61 17.63
N SER A 56 15.17 -15.60 18.88
CA SER A 56 15.02 -14.35 19.62
C SER A 56 16.42 -13.83 19.92
N VAL A 57 16.95 -13.00 19.02
CA VAL A 57 18.10 -12.15 19.33
C VAL A 57 17.58 -11.08 20.30
N ASP A 58 18.07 -11.14 21.52
CA ASP A 58 17.84 -10.12 22.53
C ASP A 58 18.43 -8.82 21.98
N ASN A 59 17.57 -7.91 21.52
CA ASN A 59 17.96 -6.66 20.89
C ASN A 59 18.54 -5.69 21.93
N GLY A 60 19.76 -5.97 22.40
CA GLY A 60 20.67 -4.92 22.82
C GLY A 60 21.09 -4.14 21.58
N PHE A 61 20.30 -3.13 21.22
CA PHE A 61 20.55 -2.28 20.06
C PHE A 61 21.81 -1.43 20.28
N ASP A 62 22.98 -1.97 19.93
CA ASP A 62 24.22 -1.20 19.86
C ASP A 62 24.32 -0.52 18.49
N VAL A 63 23.87 0.74 18.46
CA VAL A 63 23.99 1.67 17.33
C VAL A 63 25.44 2.13 17.19
N SER A 64 26.35 1.23 16.81
CA SER A 64 27.74 1.66 16.61
C SER A 64 28.52 0.96 15.50
N LYS A 65 27.94 0.00 14.77
CA LYS A 65 28.64 -0.60 13.63
C LYS A 65 27.80 -0.64 12.37
N GLU A 66 27.88 0.48 11.65
CA GLU A 66 27.65 0.51 10.21
C GLU A 66 28.42 -0.66 9.56
N THR A 67 27.69 -1.68 9.16
CA THR A 67 28.23 -2.72 8.29
C THR A 67 27.34 -2.77 7.07
N SER A 68 27.72 -1.93 6.10
CA SER A 68 27.43 -2.00 4.67
C SER A 68 26.56 -3.19 4.26
N MET A 69 25.29 -2.95 3.91
CA MET A 69 24.50 -3.92 3.16
C MET A 69 25.00 -3.95 1.71
N PRO A 70 25.48 -5.10 1.18
CA PRO A 70 25.56 -5.26 -0.26
C PRO A 70 24.13 -5.56 -0.74
N PHE A 71 23.47 -4.56 -1.30
CA PHE A 71 22.36 -4.84 -2.20
C PHE A 71 22.98 -5.31 -3.53
N ALA A 72 22.85 -6.60 -3.83
CA ALA A 72 22.52 -7.15 -5.16
C ALA A 72 22.86 -8.65 -5.26
N ALA A 73 21.87 -9.45 -5.65
CA ALA A 73 21.88 -10.23 -6.89
C ALA A 73 20.44 -10.64 -7.22
#